data_AF-A9B0Q4-F1
#
_entry.id   AF-A9B0Q4-F1
#
_cell.length_a   1.000
_cell.length_b   1.000
_cell.length_c   1.000
_cell.angle_alpha   90.00
_cell.angle_beta   90.00
_cell.angle_gamma   90.00
#
_symmetry.space_group_name_H-M   'P 1'
#
loop_
_entity.id
_entity.type
_entity.pdbx_description
1 polymer ?
#
loop_
_entity_poly.entity_id
_entity_poly.type
_entity_poly.pdbx_seq_one_letter_code
_entity_poly.pdbx_strand_id
1 'polypeptide(L)'
;MDTNTILKQAIIQLNQMIGHTFDVLQLSKPISTAAALNLLKIISKLSPLIGNLIEFNIVELLNKNNQFKDLGAWVRQDPGFPDAIFQGLIKPSPGFEIKAWFPLATEITVRFKDSVNHFDNQNIYMVLIAWVPEYVTTVASSNHKIKE
;
A
#
# COMPACT_ATOMS: atom_id res chain seq x y z
N MET A 1 -26.48 2.82 -6.50
CA MET A 1 -25.10 2.31 -6.54
C MET A 1 -24.88 1.49 -5.29
N ASP A 2 -24.18 0.36 -5.38
CA ASP A 2 -24.00 -0.58 -4.27
C ASP A 2 -22.54 -0.66 -3.82
N THR A 3 -22.31 -1.38 -2.71
CA THR A 3 -20.98 -1.63 -2.13
C THR A 3 -20.01 -2.22 -3.15
N ASN A 4 -20.46 -3.20 -3.94
CA ASN A 4 -19.63 -3.87 -4.94
C ASN A 4 -19.17 -2.93 -6.06
N THR A 5 -20.01 -2.01 -6.48
CA THR A 5 -19.67 -1.02 -7.51
C THR A 5 -18.58 -0.07 -7.02
N ILE A 6 -18.68 0.41 -5.78
CA ILE A 6 -17.66 1.27 -5.18
C ILE A 6 -16.34 0.52 -5.02
N LEU A 7 -16.37 -0.72 -4.51
CA LEU A 7 -15.16 -1.54 -4.36
C LEU A 7 -14.49 -1.80 -5.71
N LYS A 8 -15.24 -2.16 -6.76
CA LYS A 8 -14.67 -2.38 -8.10
C LYS A 8 -13.98 -1.15 -8.65
N GLN A 9 -14.59 0.03 -8.50
CA GLN A 9 -13.97 1.26 -8.97
C GLN A 9 -12.72 1.62 -8.17
N ALA A 10 -12.76 1.44 -6.85
CA ALA A 10 -11.62 1.65 -5.99
C ALA A 10 -10.46 0.71 -6.33
N ILE A 11 -10.72 -0.57 -6.64
CA ILE A 11 -9.70 -1.52 -7.10
C ILE A 11 -9.03 -1.04 -8.39
N ILE A 12 -9.81 -0.52 -9.35
CA ILE A 12 -9.26 0.04 -10.59
C ILE A 12 -8.29 1.19 -10.28
N GLN A 13 -8.63 2.05 -9.32
CA GLN A 13 -7.76 3.15 -8.88
C GLN A 13 -6.51 2.65 -8.15
N LEU A 14 -6.66 1.69 -7.24
CA LEU A 14 -5.53 1.09 -6.52
C LEU A 14 -4.54 0.41 -7.49
N ASN A 15 -5.03 -0.22 -8.56
CA ASN A 15 -4.16 -0.79 -9.59
C ASN A 15 -3.32 0.26 -10.34
N GLN A 16 -3.73 1.53 -10.34
CA GLN A 16 -2.91 2.61 -10.89
C GLN A 16 -1.67 2.89 -10.03
N MET A 17 -1.62 2.41 -8.78
CA MET A 17 -0.43 2.53 -7.91
C MET A 17 0.73 1.63 -8.35
N ILE A 18 0.48 0.66 -9.24
CA ILE A 18 1.54 -0.24 -9.70
C ILE A 18 2.59 0.56 -10.46
N GLY A 19 3.83 0.53 -9.96
CA GLY A 19 4.94 1.30 -10.52
C GLY A 19 4.95 2.78 -10.13
N HIS A 20 4.04 3.24 -9.26
CA HIS A 20 4.13 4.58 -8.69
C HIS A 20 5.13 4.64 -7.54
N THR A 21 5.92 5.71 -7.54
CA THR A 21 6.78 6.08 -6.43
C THR A 21 6.01 6.99 -5.48
N PHE A 22 5.95 6.62 -4.21
CA PHE A 22 5.46 7.50 -3.15
C PHE A 22 6.62 8.34 -2.64
N ASP A 23 6.50 9.67 -2.76
CA ASP A 23 7.49 10.60 -2.21
C ASP A 23 7.26 10.76 -0.70
N VAL A 24 7.65 9.72 0.04
CA VAL A 24 7.41 9.58 1.50
C VAL A 24 8.69 9.52 2.31
N LEU A 25 9.77 8.99 1.72
CA LEU A 25 11.06 8.82 2.37
C LEU A 25 12.17 8.75 1.32
N GLN A 26 13.15 9.64 1.41
CA GLN A 26 14.35 9.57 0.59
C GLN A 26 15.49 8.87 1.35
N LEU A 27 15.98 7.77 0.78
CA LEU A 27 17.20 7.11 1.27
C LEU A 27 18.39 7.50 0.39
N SER A 28 19.44 8.02 1.04
CA SER A 28 20.67 8.37 0.34
C SER A 28 21.40 7.13 -0.16
N LYS A 29 22.14 7.28 -1.28
CA LYS A 29 23.00 6.22 -1.81
C LYS A 29 24.03 5.79 -0.75
N PRO A 30 24.21 4.49 -0.49
CA PRO A 30 25.24 4.01 0.43
C PRO A 30 26.66 4.42 -0.02
N ILE A 31 27.51 4.78 0.94
CA ILE A 31 28.90 5.22 0.69
C ILE A 31 29.83 4.10 0.20
N SER A 32 29.43 2.84 0.35
CA SER A 32 30.20 1.66 -0.06
C SER A 32 29.31 0.43 -0.23
N THR A 33 29.83 -0.63 -0.86
CA THR A 33 29.16 -1.93 -0.96
C THR A 33 28.86 -2.53 0.43
N ALA A 34 29.79 -2.39 1.38
CA ALA A 34 29.58 -2.86 2.75
C ALA A 34 28.41 -2.12 3.44
N ALA A 35 28.30 -0.81 3.23
CA ALA A 35 27.17 -0.02 3.73
C ALA A 35 25.85 -0.43 3.07
N ALA A 36 25.84 -0.73 1.77
CA ALA A 36 24.67 -1.22 1.06
C ALA A 36 24.19 -2.59 1.58
N LEU A 37 25.12 -3.53 1.78
CA LEU A 37 24.81 -4.85 2.37
C LEU A 37 24.28 -4.71 3.80
N ASN A 38 24.81 -3.78 4.59
CA ASN A 38 24.29 -3.50 5.92
C ASN A 38 22.88 -2.90 5.87
N LEU A 39 22.63 -1.96 4.96
CA LEU A 39 21.31 -1.36 4.76
C LEU A 39 20.27 -2.42 4.42
N LEU A 40 20.56 -3.32 3.48
CA LEU A 40 19.65 -4.42 3.11
C LEU A 40 19.19 -5.28 4.30
N LYS A 41 20.06 -5.47 5.30
CA LYS A 41 19.73 -6.24 6.52
C LYS A 41 18.75 -5.52 7.45
N ILE A 42 18.70 -4.19 7.39
CA ILE A 42 17.95 -3.38 8.37
C ILE A 42 16.81 -2.58 7.76
N ILE A 43 16.73 -2.49 6.43
CA ILE A 43 15.78 -1.61 5.73
C ILE A 43 14.32 -1.98 5.98
N SER A 44 14.04 -3.26 6.25
CA SER A 44 12.72 -3.75 6.64
C SER A 44 12.20 -3.11 7.93
N LYS A 45 13.07 -2.54 8.77
CA LYS A 45 12.67 -1.79 9.97
C LYS A 45 11.89 -0.51 9.65
N LEU A 46 11.91 -0.05 8.40
CA LEU A 46 11.10 1.07 7.95
C LEU A 46 9.63 0.68 7.71
N SER A 47 9.28 -0.61 7.68
CA SER A 47 7.92 -1.09 7.35
C SER A 47 6.80 -0.42 8.16
N PRO A 48 6.91 -0.19 9.49
CA PRO A 48 5.84 0.47 10.23
C PRO A 48 5.59 1.91 9.75
N LEU A 49 6.66 2.66 9.47
CA LEU A 49 6.55 4.03 8.95
C LEU A 49 5.96 4.02 7.53
N ILE A 50 6.49 3.16 6.66
CA ILE A 50 6.06 3.08 5.26
C ILE A 50 4.61 2.60 5.16
N GLY A 51 4.20 1.62 5.96
CA GLY A 51 2.81 1.13 5.99
C GLY A 51 1.83 2.25 6.34
N ASN A 52 2.11 2.99 7.43
CA ASN A 52 1.29 4.13 7.82
C ASN A 52 1.21 5.19 6.69
N LEU A 53 2.33 5.54 6.06
CA LEU A 53 2.34 6.52 4.96
C LEU A 53 1.59 6.03 3.72
N ILE A 54 1.67 4.73 3.40
CA ILE A 54 0.93 4.11 2.30
C ILE A 54 -0.59 4.18 2.55
N GLU A 55 -1.06 3.93 3.78
CA GLU A 55 -2.48 4.04 4.14
C GLU A 55 -3.03 5.44 3.87
N PHE A 56 -2.30 6.50 4.27
CA PHE A 56 -2.67 7.88 3.94
C PHE A 56 -2.77 8.11 2.43
N ASN A 57 -1.75 7.68 1.68
CA ASN A 57 -1.72 7.86 0.23
C ASN A 57 -2.86 7.13 -0.50
N ILE A 58 -3.27 5.96 -0.01
CA ILE A 58 -4.40 5.22 -0.55
C ILE A 58 -5.70 6.01 -0.38
N VAL A 59 -5.98 6.53 0.82
CA VAL A 59 -7.21 7.29 1.07
C VAL A 59 -7.25 8.55 0.20
N GLU A 60 -6.13 9.25 0.08
CA GLU A 60 -6.02 10.40 -0.82
C GLU A 60 -6.27 10.01 -2.28
N LEU A 61 -5.65 8.92 -2.77
CA LEU A 61 -5.86 8.41 -4.12
C LEU A 61 -7.32 8.07 -4.40
N LEU A 62 -7.97 7.35 -3.48
CA LEU A 62 -9.36 6.92 -3.62
C LEU A 62 -10.33 8.11 -3.66
N ASN A 63 -10.00 9.20 -2.95
CA ASN A 63 -10.79 10.44 -2.95
C ASN A 63 -10.48 11.41 -4.09
N LYS A 64 -9.39 11.21 -4.87
CA LYS A 64 -9.11 12.08 -6.04
C LYS A 64 -10.22 12.05 -7.08
N ASN A 65 -10.97 10.95 -7.18
CA ASN A 65 -12.10 10.85 -8.08
C ASN A 65 -13.39 11.35 -7.42
N ASN A 66 -13.92 12.47 -7.92
CA ASN A 66 -15.16 13.05 -7.41
C ASN A 66 -16.43 12.26 -7.77
N GLN A 67 -16.32 11.14 -8.51
CA GLN A 67 -17.46 10.32 -8.96
C GLN A 67 -18.43 9.92 -7.84
N PHE A 68 -17.95 9.79 -6.60
CA PHE A 68 -18.77 9.34 -5.46
C PHE A 68 -18.95 10.40 -4.37
N LYS A 69 -18.56 11.65 -4.61
CA LYS A 69 -18.55 12.71 -3.59
C LYS A 69 -19.92 12.95 -2.93
N ASP A 70 -21.00 12.81 -3.69
CA ASP A 70 -22.37 12.95 -3.18
C ASP A 70 -22.87 11.72 -2.42
N LEU A 71 -22.17 10.58 -2.56
CA LEU A 71 -22.50 9.32 -1.89
C LEU A 71 -21.68 9.11 -0.61
N GLY A 72 -20.52 9.72 -0.50
CA GLY A 72 -19.60 9.59 0.63
C GLY A 72 -18.14 9.88 0.26
N ALA A 73 -17.24 9.53 1.18
CA ALA A 73 -15.80 9.67 1.00
C ALA A 73 -15.05 8.52 1.68
N TRP A 74 -13.85 8.21 1.19
CA TRP A 74 -12.93 7.31 1.87
C TRP A 74 -12.29 8.00 3.07
N VAL A 75 -12.23 7.31 4.19
CA VAL A 75 -11.67 7.83 5.45
C VAL A 75 -10.75 6.76 6.03
N ARG A 76 -9.57 7.19 6.52
CA ARG A 76 -8.65 6.32 7.26
C ARG A 76 -9.19 6.05 8.66
N GLN A 77 -9.05 4.83 9.17
CA GLN A 77 -9.40 4.47 10.54
C GLN A 77 -8.16 4.13 11.37
N ASP A 78 -7.94 4.86 12.46
CA ASP A 78 -6.86 4.59 13.42
C ASP A 78 -7.16 5.31 14.76
N PRO A 79 -7.59 4.60 15.83
CA PRO A 79 -7.88 3.18 15.87
C PRO A 79 -9.20 2.84 15.14
N GLY A 80 -9.25 1.70 14.45
CA GLY A 80 -10.49 1.14 13.89
C GLY A 80 -10.23 0.00 12.92
N PHE A 81 -11.29 -0.56 12.35
CA PHE A 81 -11.24 -1.59 11.31
C PHE A 81 -12.37 -1.35 10.29
N PRO A 82 -12.12 -1.49 8.98
CA PRO A 82 -10.81 -1.72 8.34
C PRO A 82 -9.97 -0.43 8.22
N ASP A 83 -8.71 -0.53 7.80
CA ASP A 83 -7.78 0.61 7.68
C ASP A 83 -8.34 1.80 6.84
N ALA A 84 -9.10 1.53 5.78
CA ALA A 84 -9.83 2.54 5.00
C ALA A 84 -11.30 2.16 4.83
N ILE A 85 -12.22 3.08 5.12
CA ILE A 85 -13.67 2.86 5.00
C ILE A 85 -14.33 3.96 4.18
N PHE A 86 -15.28 3.58 3.32
CA PHE A 86 -16.12 4.55 2.62
C PHE A 86 -17.30 4.95 3.53
N GLN A 87 -17.21 6.17 4.07
CA GLN A 87 -18.21 6.75 4.95
C GLN A 87 -19.23 7.55 4.14
N GLY A 88 -20.51 7.17 4.24
CA GLY A 88 -21.58 7.84 3.53
C GLY A 88 -22.87 7.01 3.49
N LEU A 89 -23.60 7.16 2.39
CA LEU A 89 -24.95 6.61 2.20
C LEU A 89 -24.95 5.11 1.84
N ILE A 90 -23.82 4.57 1.38
CA ILE A 90 -23.75 3.17 0.93
C ILE A 90 -23.60 2.21 2.12
N LYS A 91 -24.45 1.18 2.13
CA LYS A 91 -24.47 0.12 3.16
C LYS A 91 -24.56 -1.27 2.51
N PRO A 92 -23.85 -2.28 3.06
CA PRO A 92 -22.80 -2.16 4.07
C PRO A 92 -21.63 -1.29 3.58
N SER A 93 -21.00 -0.53 4.47
CA SER A 93 -19.96 0.43 4.07
C SER A 93 -18.77 -0.31 3.47
N PRO A 94 -18.35 0.01 2.23
CA PRO A 94 -17.20 -0.63 1.62
C PRO A 94 -15.91 -0.25 2.35
N GLY A 95 -14.93 -1.15 2.39
CA GLY A 95 -13.68 -0.92 3.09
C GLY A 95 -12.50 -1.73 2.56
N PHE A 96 -11.30 -1.30 2.92
CA PHE A 96 -10.05 -1.98 2.63
C PHE A 96 -9.21 -2.13 3.89
N GLU A 97 -8.80 -3.36 4.16
CA GLU A 97 -7.76 -3.68 5.15
C GLU A 97 -6.42 -3.71 4.43
N ILE A 98 -5.48 -2.84 4.80
CA ILE A 98 -4.25 -2.58 4.07
C ILE A 98 -3.08 -3.24 4.79
N LYS A 99 -2.23 -3.93 4.03
CA LYS A 99 -0.98 -4.52 4.53
C LYS A 99 0.15 -4.15 3.59
N ALA A 100 1.09 -3.35 4.08
CA ALA A 100 2.31 -3.04 3.35
C ALA A 100 3.38 -4.09 3.66
N TRP A 101 4.00 -4.64 2.61
CA TRP A 101 5.00 -5.69 2.71
C TRP A 101 6.28 -5.29 1.99
N PHE A 102 7.42 -5.52 2.64
CA PHE A 102 8.74 -5.37 2.05
C PHE A 102 9.18 -6.71 1.44
N PRO A 103 9.23 -6.85 0.09
CA PRO A 103 9.43 -8.15 -0.55
C PRO A 103 10.78 -8.82 -0.31
N LEU A 104 11.80 -8.07 0.11
CA LEU A 104 13.12 -8.63 0.42
C LEU A 104 13.22 -9.09 1.89
N ALA A 105 12.14 -8.98 2.67
CA ALA A 105 12.04 -9.66 3.96
C ALA A 105 11.87 -11.16 3.74
N THR A 106 12.53 -11.98 4.56
CA THR A 106 12.47 -13.45 4.47
C THR A 106 11.10 -14.02 4.81
N GLU A 107 10.27 -13.26 5.53
CA GLU A 107 8.95 -13.67 5.98
C GLU A 107 7.97 -12.49 5.93
N ILE A 108 6.69 -12.80 5.70
CA ILE A 108 5.58 -11.90 5.93
C ILE A 108 4.69 -12.50 7.02
N THR A 109 4.45 -11.74 8.08
CA THR A 109 3.46 -12.08 9.10
C THR A 109 2.37 -11.02 9.07
N VAL A 110 1.21 -11.38 8.52
CA VAL A 110 0.03 -10.53 8.56
C VAL A 110 -0.74 -10.85 9.84
N ARG A 111 -0.77 -9.89 10.76
CA ARG A 111 -1.59 -9.99 11.96
C ARG A 111 -2.86 -9.18 11.77
N PHE A 112 -4.00 -9.81 11.98
CA PHE A 112 -5.26 -9.12 12.15
C PHE A 112 -5.42 -8.76 13.62
N LYS A 113 -5.77 -7.50 13.89
CA LYS A 113 -6.08 -7.04 15.24
C LYS A 113 -7.41 -7.63 15.71
N ASP A 114 -8.36 -7.77 14.78
CA ASP A 114 -9.72 -8.25 14.99
C ASP A 114 -9.98 -9.60 14.30
N SER A 115 -11.19 -10.13 14.48
CA SER A 115 -11.60 -11.43 13.95
C SER A 115 -11.68 -11.45 12.41
N VAL A 116 -11.29 -12.55 11.78
CA VAL A 116 -11.49 -12.79 10.34
C VAL A 116 -12.97 -12.75 9.95
N ASN A 117 -13.88 -12.93 10.91
CA ASN A 117 -15.33 -12.85 10.69
C ASN A 117 -15.80 -11.46 10.19
N HIS A 118 -14.99 -10.42 10.36
CA HIS A 118 -15.33 -9.10 9.80
C HIS A 118 -15.35 -9.08 8.26
N PHE A 119 -14.79 -10.09 7.59
CA PHE A 119 -14.80 -10.23 6.14
C PHE A 119 -16.04 -10.97 5.60
N ASP A 120 -16.87 -11.56 6.46
CA ASP A 120 -18.00 -12.42 6.07
C ASP A 120 -19.06 -11.70 5.23
N ASN A 121 -19.22 -10.40 5.46
CA ASN A 121 -20.20 -9.55 4.77
C ASN A 121 -19.74 -9.10 3.36
N GLN A 122 -18.54 -9.50 2.91
CA GLN A 122 -17.97 -9.23 1.58
C GLN A 122 -17.89 -7.74 1.18
N ASN A 123 -17.98 -6.83 2.14
CA ASN A 123 -17.84 -5.38 1.95
C ASN A 123 -16.44 -4.87 2.26
N ILE A 124 -15.56 -5.72 2.77
CA ILE A 124 -14.20 -5.37 3.18
C ILE A 124 -13.23 -6.27 2.43
N TYR A 125 -12.31 -5.69 1.66
CA TYR A 125 -11.29 -6.44 0.92
C TYR A 125 -9.91 -6.20 1.52
N MET A 126 -9.07 -7.24 1.54
CA MET A 126 -7.67 -7.09 1.95
C MET A 126 -6.84 -6.62 0.75
N VAL A 127 -6.00 -5.61 0.99
CA VAL A 127 -5.08 -5.03 0.01
C VAL A 127 -3.65 -5.26 0.50
N LEU A 128 -2.90 -6.08 -0.22
CA LEU A 128 -1.48 -6.30 0.04
C LEU A 128 -0.65 -5.46 -0.93
N ILE A 129 0.21 -4.59 -0.40
CA ILE A 129 1.05 -3.68 -1.19
C ILE A 129 2.51 -4.01 -0.98
N ALA A 130 3.17 -4.45 -2.04
CA ALA A 130 4.62 -4.60 -2.07
C ALA A 130 5.28 -3.23 -2.22
N TRP A 131 6.24 -2.91 -1.35
CA TRP A 131 7.03 -1.68 -1.43
C TRP A 131 8.52 -1.98 -1.41
N VAL A 132 9.29 -1.20 -2.17
CA VAL A 132 10.75 -1.21 -2.14
C VAL A 132 11.25 0.23 -2.29
N PRO A 133 12.35 0.62 -1.64
CA PRO A 133 12.96 1.91 -1.95
C PRO A 133 13.55 1.89 -3.35
N GLU A 134 13.30 2.96 -4.10
CA GLU A 134 13.65 3.09 -5.52
C GLU A 134 15.10 2.69 -5.82
N TYR A 135 16.05 3.13 -4.99
CA TYR A 135 17.49 2.96 -5.24
C TYR A 135 18.10 1.69 -4.66
N VAL A 136 17.31 0.80 -4.07
CA VAL A 136 17.81 -0.43 -3.44
C VAL A 136 17.88 -1.59 -4.44
N THR A 137 17.06 -1.56 -5.50
CA THR A 137 17.03 -2.60 -6.55
C THR A 137 17.82 -2.21 -7.82
N THR A 138 18.19 -0.94 -7.98
CA THR A 138 19.12 -0.52 -9.05
C THR A 138 20.56 -0.87 -8.67
N VAL A 139 20.92 -2.14 -8.77
CA VAL A 139 22.31 -2.52 -9.00
C VAL A 139 22.68 -1.98 -10.37
N ALA A 140 23.77 -1.21 -10.44
CA ALA A 140 24.30 -0.62 -11.66
C ALA A 140 24.23 -1.60 -12.83
N SER A 141 23.34 -1.33 -13.79
CA SER A 141 23.45 -1.84 -15.16
C SER A 141 24.62 -1.10 -15.82
N SER A 142 25.84 -1.46 -15.40
CA SER A 142 27.03 -1.15 -16.17
C SER A 142 26.97 -1.95 -17.47
N ASN A 143 26.47 -1.28 -18.51
CA ASN A 143 26.65 -1.54 -19.94
C ASN A 143 27.63 -2.69 -20.25
N HIS A 144 27.12 -3.92 -20.36
CA HIS A 144 27.73 -4.93 -21.21
C HIS A 144 26.90 -4.99 -22.49
N LYS A 145 27.34 -4.20 -23.47
CA LYS A 145 26.99 -4.44 -24.87
C LYS A 145 27.51 -5.83 -25.20
N ILE A 146 26.60 -6.79 -25.34
CA ILE A 146 26.88 -8.01 -26.06
C ILE A 146 27.13 -7.56 -27.50
N LYS A 147 28.37 -7.68 -27.96
CA LYS A 147 28.69 -7.53 -29.39
C LYS A 147 28.01 -8.69 -30.12
N GLU A 148 27.30 -8.34 -31.19
CA GLU A 148 26.69 -9.25 -32.16
C GLU A 148 27.69 -10.29 -32.69
#